data_AF-A0A1R3J649-F1
#
_entry.id   AF-A0A1R3J649-F1
#
_cell.length_a   1.000
_cell.length_b   1.000
_cell.length_c   1.000
_cell.angle_alpha   90.00
_cell.angle_beta   90.00
_cell.angle_gamma   90.00
#
_symmetry.space_group_name_H-M   'P 1'
#
loop_
_entity.id
_entity.type
_entity.pdbx_description
1 polymer ?
#
loop_
_entity_poly.entity_id
_entity_poly.type
_entity_poly.pdbx_seq_one_letter_code
_entity_poly.pdbx_strand_id
1 'polypeptide(L)'
;MISPKFSSQWLQFILVLIFSTSLSFAGRTDVPRLSPIGVKILEDGPETASSAPLSEDLETYYYNQTLDHFNYQPESYATFQQRYVMNSKHWGGANSSAPIFAYLGAEAPLDGDLKVIGFLNDNAARFNALLLYIEEASETCYQTIRQSWSEIDEIASHPNGLSTLSTIFQTCKPLNSAKALKDYLVNMYAGAAQYDRPPTYPVTVVCGGIDGSKKKDILSKISAGVFAYRANRSCYINQPTNQTETDVGWPWQTCSEMVIPIGIGNRTMFQPDPFDLAKFSKDCKDFYGVPPRPHWVTSYYGGHDLIA
;
A
#
# COMPACT_ATOMS: atom_id res chain seq x y z
N MET A 1 82.76 -8.46 -6.96
CA MET A 1 81.86 -9.54 -7.43
C MET A 1 81.77 -10.60 -6.34
N ILE A 2 80.76 -10.51 -5.48
CA ILE A 2 80.30 -11.60 -4.60
C ILE A 2 78.77 -11.44 -4.52
N SER A 3 78.02 -12.42 -5.03
CA SER A 3 76.56 -12.45 -5.04
C SER A 3 76.08 -13.31 -3.86
N PRO A 4 75.07 -12.90 -3.07
CA PRO A 4 74.58 -13.74 -1.98
C PRO A 4 73.67 -14.84 -2.54
N LYS A 5 73.96 -16.09 -2.18
CA LYS A 5 73.12 -17.25 -2.47
C LYS A 5 71.86 -17.20 -1.60
N PHE A 6 70.71 -16.98 -2.22
CA PHE A 6 69.41 -17.18 -1.58
C PHE A 6 69.15 -18.68 -1.38
N SER A 7 68.86 -19.08 -0.13
CA SER A 7 68.57 -20.47 0.23
C SER A 7 67.17 -20.88 -0.22
N SER A 8 67.10 -21.98 -0.98
CA SER A 8 65.87 -22.57 -1.53
C SER A 8 64.79 -22.92 -0.49
N GLN A 9 65.11 -22.92 0.81
CA GLN A 9 64.14 -23.20 1.87
C GLN A 9 63.17 -22.03 2.13
N TRP A 10 63.56 -20.78 1.82
CA TRP A 10 62.68 -19.62 1.99
C TRP A 10 61.59 -19.53 0.92
N LEU A 11 61.84 -20.07 -0.28
CA LEU A 11 60.84 -20.15 -1.35
C LEU A 11 59.68 -21.11 -1.02
N GLN A 12 59.95 -22.19 -0.28
CA GLN A 12 58.91 -23.14 0.09
C GLN A 12 57.94 -22.58 1.16
N PHE A 13 58.44 -21.76 2.09
CA PHE A 13 57.59 -21.10 3.09
C PHE A 13 56.68 -20.01 2.47
N ILE A 14 57.15 -19.29 1.44
CA ILE A 14 56.32 -18.31 0.74
C ILE A 14 55.23 -18.99 -0.10
N LEU A 15 55.52 -20.15 -0.72
CA LEU A 15 54.52 -20.91 -1.49
C LEU A 15 53.39 -21.49 -0.61
N VAL A 16 53.66 -21.87 0.64
CA VAL A 16 52.63 -22.38 1.57
C VAL A 16 51.73 -21.25 2.11
N LEU A 17 52.26 -20.04 2.28
CA LEU A 17 51.48 -18.85 2.65
C LEU A 17 50.55 -18.38 1.52
N ILE A 18 50.91 -18.60 0.25
CA ILE A 18 50.07 -18.25 -0.91
C ILE A 18 48.91 -19.25 -1.10
N PHE A 19 49.07 -20.52 -0.67
CA PHE A 19 48.03 -21.55 -0.81
C PHE A 19 47.04 -21.65 0.36
N SER A 20 47.24 -20.91 1.46
CA SER A 20 46.37 -20.94 2.64
C SER A 20 45.35 -19.80 2.71
N THR A 21 45.38 -18.84 1.78
CA THR A 21 44.21 -17.98 1.53
C THR A 21 43.25 -18.72 0.61
N SER A 22 42.34 -19.49 1.18
CA SER A 22 41.14 -19.91 0.49
C SER A 22 40.43 -18.66 -0.05
N LEU A 23 40.49 -18.46 -1.37
CA LEU A 23 39.56 -17.58 -2.07
C LEU A 23 38.15 -18.12 -1.82
N SER A 24 37.49 -17.57 -0.81
CA SER A 24 36.04 -17.59 -0.76
C SER A 24 35.58 -16.77 -1.95
N PHE A 25 35.39 -17.43 -3.10
CA PHE A 25 34.53 -16.91 -4.14
C PHE A 25 33.13 -16.88 -3.51
N ALA A 26 32.80 -15.78 -2.85
CA ALA A 26 31.42 -15.37 -2.65
C ALA A 26 30.90 -15.08 -4.07
N GLY A 27 30.50 -16.13 -4.77
CA GLY A 27 29.66 -15.97 -5.94
C GLY A 27 28.49 -15.10 -5.48
N ARG A 28 28.25 -13.98 -6.17
CA ARG A 28 27.04 -13.20 -6.00
C ARG A 28 25.87 -14.17 -6.04
N THR A 29 25.32 -14.49 -4.87
CA THR A 29 23.98 -15.03 -4.80
C THR A 29 23.09 -13.84 -5.07
N ASP A 30 22.86 -13.56 -6.36
CA ASP A 30 21.72 -12.74 -6.78
C ASP A 30 20.49 -13.48 -6.28
N VAL A 31 20.06 -13.18 -5.05
CA VAL A 31 18.77 -13.61 -4.56
C VAL A 31 17.77 -12.91 -5.47
N PRO A 32 17.03 -13.62 -6.33
CA PRO A 32 16.08 -12.98 -7.21
C PRO A 32 15.05 -12.32 -6.32
N ARG A 33 14.98 -10.99 -6.33
CA ARG A 33 13.87 -10.29 -5.69
C ARG A 33 12.61 -10.67 -6.45
N LEU A 34 11.72 -11.40 -5.79
CA LEU A 34 10.39 -11.76 -6.29
C LEU A 34 9.40 -10.57 -6.26
N SER A 35 9.88 -9.35 -6.02
CA SER A 35 9.00 -8.18 -6.05
C SER A 35 8.65 -7.85 -7.49
N PRO A 36 7.36 -7.67 -7.83
CA PRO A 36 6.94 -7.27 -9.16
C PRO A 36 7.35 -5.81 -9.49
N ILE A 37 7.77 -5.04 -8.48
CA ILE A 37 8.11 -3.62 -8.60
C ILE A 37 9.56 -3.47 -9.06
N GLY A 38 9.77 -2.77 -10.18
CA GLY A 38 11.11 -2.44 -10.68
C GLY A 38 11.83 -1.44 -9.78
N VAL A 39 13.17 -1.42 -9.81
CA VAL A 39 13.96 -0.43 -9.07
C VAL A 39 13.69 0.96 -9.65
N LYS A 40 12.93 1.79 -8.93
CA LYS A 40 13.01 3.25 -9.07
C LYS A 40 13.85 3.78 -7.93
N ILE A 41 15.05 4.26 -8.26
CA ILE A 41 15.78 5.19 -7.40
C ILE A 41 14.92 6.46 -7.36
N LEU A 42 14.28 6.72 -6.22
CA LEU A 42 13.69 8.04 -5.95
C LEU A 42 14.87 8.96 -5.63
N GLU A 43 15.46 9.58 -6.65
CA GLU A 43 16.21 10.81 -6.42
C GLU A 43 15.19 11.90 -6.07
N ASP A 44 15.31 12.46 -4.86
CA ASP A 44 14.60 13.66 -4.42
C ASP A 44 15.05 14.87 -5.25
N GLY A 45 14.54 14.97 -6.48
CA GLY A 45 14.52 16.18 -7.30
C GLY A 45 13.16 16.88 -7.19
N PRO A 46 13.08 18.20 -7.43
CA PRO A 46 11.83 18.93 -7.32
C PRO A 46 10.79 18.30 -8.25
N GLU A 47 9.63 17.92 -7.70
CA GLU A 47 8.51 17.28 -8.40
C GLU A 47 7.93 18.21 -9.49
N THR A 48 8.61 18.35 -10.62
CA THR A 48 7.90 18.28 -11.89
C THR A 48 7.44 16.85 -12.01
N ALA A 49 6.13 16.62 -11.80
CA ALA A 49 5.47 15.37 -12.15
C ALA A 49 5.76 15.07 -13.62
N SER A 50 6.85 14.35 -13.88
CA SER A 50 7.17 13.83 -15.20
C SER A 50 6.12 12.76 -15.47
N SER A 51 5.09 13.17 -16.19
CA SER A 51 4.13 12.30 -16.84
C SER A 51 4.87 11.47 -17.88
N ALA A 52 5.59 10.43 -17.44
CA ALA A 52 5.91 9.34 -18.35
C ALA A 52 4.55 8.86 -18.91
N PRO A 53 4.33 8.93 -20.23
CA PRO A 53 3.10 8.45 -20.84
C PRO A 53 2.93 6.98 -20.48
N LEU A 54 1.70 6.56 -20.21
CA LEU A 54 1.38 5.13 -20.25
C LEU A 54 1.82 4.60 -21.63
N SER A 55 2.44 3.43 -21.67
CA SER A 55 2.91 2.85 -22.93
C SER A 55 1.77 2.81 -23.95
N GLU A 56 2.03 3.20 -25.20
CA GLU A 56 1.04 3.13 -26.29
C GLU A 56 0.55 1.70 -26.55
N ASP A 57 1.29 0.70 -26.07
CA ASP A 57 0.96 -0.72 -26.19
C ASP A 57 -0.06 -1.21 -25.14
N LEU A 58 -0.50 -0.35 -24.21
CA LEU A 58 -1.49 -0.68 -23.18
C LEU A 58 -2.90 -0.32 -23.65
N GLU A 59 -3.77 -1.31 -23.71
CA GLU A 59 -5.17 -1.16 -24.12
C GLU A 59 -6.09 -1.40 -22.92
N THR A 60 -7.04 -0.48 -22.70
CA THR A 60 -8.01 -0.57 -21.60
C THR A 60 -9.30 -1.20 -22.08
N TYR A 61 -9.82 -2.13 -21.29
CA TYR A 61 -11.03 -2.88 -21.55
C TYR A 61 -11.91 -2.97 -20.30
N TYR A 62 -13.15 -3.42 -20.48
CA TYR A 62 -14.10 -3.64 -19.39
C TYR A 62 -14.77 -5.02 -19.53
N TYR A 63 -14.93 -5.70 -18.41
CA TYR A 63 -15.60 -6.99 -18.31
C TYR A 63 -16.86 -6.86 -17.44
N ASN A 64 -17.98 -7.44 -17.87
CA ASN A 64 -19.20 -7.50 -17.07
C ASN A 64 -19.01 -8.54 -15.94
N GLN A 65 -18.50 -8.10 -14.80
CA GLN A 65 -18.25 -8.97 -13.65
C GLN A 65 -19.51 -9.12 -12.80
N THR A 66 -19.74 -10.32 -12.30
CA THR A 66 -20.82 -10.58 -11.32
C THR A 66 -20.51 -9.84 -10.03
N LEU A 67 -21.48 -9.12 -9.48
CA LEU A 67 -21.30 -8.34 -8.25
C LEU A 67 -21.10 -9.24 -7.03
N ASP A 68 -21.80 -10.37 -6.96
CA ASP A 68 -21.79 -11.29 -5.83
C ASP A 68 -21.60 -12.74 -6.32
N HIS A 69 -20.41 -13.30 -6.05
CA HIS A 69 -20.03 -14.65 -6.45
C HIS A 69 -20.44 -15.74 -5.44
N PHE A 70 -21.02 -15.36 -4.30
CA PHE A 70 -21.20 -16.27 -3.16
C PHE A 70 -22.66 -16.61 -2.88
N ASN A 71 -23.60 -15.94 -3.56
CA ASN A 71 -25.03 -16.15 -3.42
C ASN A 71 -25.72 -16.20 -4.80
N TYR A 72 -26.89 -16.85 -4.87
CA TYR A 72 -27.62 -17.14 -6.11
C TYR A 72 -29.01 -16.49 -6.15
N GLN A 73 -29.25 -15.48 -5.32
CA GLN A 73 -30.49 -14.69 -5.33
C GLN A 73 -30.55 -13.81 -6.59
N PRO A 74 -31.75 -13.38 -7.04
CA PRO A 74 -31.89 -12.52 -8.21
C PRO A 74 -31.01 -11.27 -8.18
N GLU A 75 -30.81 -10.68 -6.99
CA GLU A 75 -29.95 -9.51 -6.78
C GLU A 75 -28.45 -9.81 -6.93
N SER A 76 -28.03 -11.04 -6.66
CA SER A 76 -26.62 -11.47 -6.77
C SER A 76 -26.13 -11.56 -8.22
N TYR A 77 -27.04 -11.67 -9.19
CA TYR A 77 -26.72 -11.63 -10.62
C TYR A 77 -26.55 -10.22 -11.19
N ALA A 78 -26.62 -9.18 -10.36
CA ALA A 78 -26.23 -7.84 -10.77
C ALA A 78 -24.77 -7.85 -11.28
N THR A 79 -24.47 -7.04 -12.29
CA THR A 79 -23.12 -6.94 -12.87
C THR A 79 -22.58 -5.52 -12.79
N PHE A 80 -21.26 -5.40 -12.79
CA PHE A 80 -20.55 -4.13 -12.89
C PHE A 80 -19.43 -4.22 -13.94
N GLN A 81 -19.03 -3.06 -14.48
CA GLN A 81 -17.93 -2.98 -15.46
C GLN A 81 -16.59 -3.02 -14.73
N GLN A 82 -15.98 -4.20 -14.63
CA GLN A 82 -14.64 -4.37 -14.08
C GLN A 82 -13.62 -3.96 -15.14
N ARG A 83 -12.83 -2.92 -14.86
CA ARG A 83 -11.77 -2.47 -15.76
C ARG A 83 -10.59 -3.45 -15.71
N TYR A 84 -9.98 -3.67 -16.86
CA TYR A 84 -8.69 -4.34 -16.96
C TYR A 84 -7.87 -3.73 -18.10
N VAL A 85 -6.55 -3.86 -18.01
CA VAL A 85 -5.62 -3.34 -19.01
C VAL A 85 -4.80 -4.50 -19.56
N MET A 86 -4.63 -4.53 -20.88
CA MET A 86 -3.88 -5.57 -21.57
C MET A 86 -2.72 -4.99 -22.37
N ASN A 87 -1.65 -5.78 -22.52
CA ASN A 87 -0.61 -5.55 -23.51
C ASN A 87 -0.35 -6.84 -24.28
N SER A 88 -0.61 -6.80 -25.58
CA SER A 88 -0.50 -7.94 -26.50
C SER A 88 0.75 -7.88 -27.39
N LYS A 89 1.59 -6.85 -27.27
CA LYS A 89 2.76 -6.58 -28.12
C LYS A 89 3.67 -7.78 -28.33
N HIS A 90 3.90 -8.54 -27.26
CA HIS A 90 4.80 -9.69 -27.25
C HIS A 90 4.07 -11.04 -27.22
N TRP A 91 2.73 -11.04 -27.25
CA TRP A 91 1.98 -12.26 -27.05
C TRP A 91 2.09 -13.19 -28.26
N GLY A 92 2.55 -14.43 -28.02
CA GLY A 92 2.68 -15.45 -29.05
C GLY A 92 1.35 -16.00 -29.59
N GLY A 93 0.22 -15.54 -29.04
CA GLY A 93 -1.13 -15.99 -29.41
C GLY A 93 -1.56 -17.29 -28.74
N ALA A 94 -2.87 -17.52 -28.69
CA ALA A 94 -3.47 -18.67 -27.99
C ALA A 94 -3.00 -20.04 -28.51
N ASN A 95 -2.63 -20.13 -29.78
CA ASN A 95 -2.21 -21.39 -30.43
C ASN A 95 -0.75 -21.78 -30.17
N SER A 96 0.06 -20.89 -29.57
CA SER A 96 1.49 -21.16 -29.31
C SER A 96 1.77 -21.59 -27.88
N SER A 97 0.74 -21.84 -27.07
CA SER A 97 0.86 -22.07 -25.61
C SER A 97 1.59 -20.93 -24.87
N ALA A 98 1.53 -19.72 -25.43
CA ALA A 98 2.05 -18.51 -24.80
C ALA A 98 1.33 -18.23 -23.46
N PRO A 99 2.06 -17.94 -22.36
CA PRO A 99 1.46 -17.71 -21.05
C PRO A 99 0.75 -16.35 -20.97
N ILE A 100 -0.14 -16.22 -19.98
CA ILE A 100 -0.71 -14.95 -19.54
C ILE A 100 -0.05 -14.60 -18.21
N PHE A 101 0.56 -13.43 -18.14
CA PHE A 101 1.00 -12.85 -16.88
C PHE A 101 -0.11 -11.93 -16.37
N ALA A 102 -0.82 -12.43 -15.36
CA ALA A 102 -1.92 -11.72 -14.73
C ALA A 102 -1.42 -11.02 -13.45
N TYR A 103 -1.52 -9.69 -13.43
CA TYR A 103 -1.45 -8.90 -12.22
C TYR A 103 -2.87 -8.68 -11.69
N LEU A 104 -3.09 -9.14 -10.47
CA LEU A 104 -4.33 -8.93 -9.73
C LEU A 104 -4.15 -7.61 -8.98
N GLY A 105 -4.88 -6.59 -9.42
CA GLY A 105 -4.80 -5.23 -8.90
C GLY A 105 -5.04 -5.21 -7.41
N ALA A 106 -4.33 -4.32 -6.73
CA ALA A 106 -4.44 -4.18 -5.29
C ALA A 106 -5.53 -3.15 -4.92
N GLU A 107 -5.29 -2.35 -3.90
CA GLU A 107 -6.27 -1.44 -3.29
C GLU A 107 -6.42 -0.07 -3.99
N ALA A 108 -5.71 0.16 -5.08
CA ALA A 108 -5.62 1.45 -5.77
C ALA A 108 -5.88 1.33 -7.28
N PRO A 109 -6.20 2.45 -7.97
CA PRO A 109 -6.35 2.43 -9.41
C PRO A 109 -5.10 1.95 -10.14
N LEU A 110 -5.28 1.16 -11.21
CA LEU A 110 -4.17 0.57 -11.98
C LEU A 110 -3.17 1.60 -12.56
N ASP A 111 -3.56 2.87 -12.70
CA ASP A 111 -2.74 3.92 -13.34
C ASP A 111 -1.37 4.16 -12.68
N GLY A 112 -1.27 3.91 -11.36
CA GLY A 112 -0.01 3.92 -10.63
C GLY A 112 0.80 2.65 -10.87
N ASP A 113 0.13 1.51 -10.72
CA ASP A 113 0.70 0.16 -10.83
C ASP A 113 1.32 -0.11 -12.20
N LEU A 114 0.64 0.29 -13.28
CA LEU A 114 1.12 0.17 -14.66
C LEU A 114 2.48 0.85 -14.90
N LYS A 115 2.85 1.83 -14.06
CA LYS A 115 4.12 2.58 -14.17
C LYS A 115 5.26 2.02 -13.33
N VAL A 116 4.98 1.07 -12.43
CA VAL A 116 5.95 0.56 -11.45
C VAL A 116 6.14 -0.95 -11.51
N ILE A 117 5.15 -1.70 -12.03
CA ILE A 117 5.27 -3.14 -12.24
C ILE A 117 6.24 -3.41 -13.40
N GLY A 118 7.46 -3.79 -13.03
CA GLY A 118 8.54 -4.10 -13.96
C GLY A 118 8.51 -5.57 -14.38
N PHE A 119 8.38 -6.49 -13.41
CA PHE A 119 8.57 -7.93 -13.66
C PHE A 119 7.75 -8.47 -14.84
N LEU A 120 6.47 -8.07 -14.95
CA LEU A 120 5.59 -8.52 -16.02
C LEU A 120 6.06 -7.98 -17.37
N ASN A 121 6.29 -6.67 -17.46
CA ASN A 121 6.76 -5.98 -18.67
C ASN A 121 8.14 -6.50 -19.12
N ASP A 122 9.08 -6.62 -18.18
CA ASP A 122 10.47 -7.01 -18.44
C ASP A 122 10.60 -8.44 -18.97
N ASN A 123 9.64 -9.31 -18.62
CA ASN A 123 9.65 -10.72 -19.01
C ASN A 123 8.70 -11.02 -20.17
N ALA A 124 7.83 -10.09 -20.58
CA ALA A 124 6.81 -10.30 -21.61
C ALA A 124 7.42 -10.85 -22.93
N ALA A 125 8.47 -10.19 -23.43
CA ALA A 125 9.16 -10.60 -24.67
C ALA A 125 9.84 -11.97 -24.54
N ARG A 126 10.42 -12.28 -23.38
CA ARG A 126 11.14 -13.54 -23.16
C ARG A 126 10.20 -14.74 -23.18
N PHE A 127 9.01 -14.59 -22.61
CA PHE A 127 8.03 -15.68 -22.50
C PHE A 127 6.97 -15.65 -23.59
N ASN A 128 7.03 -14.68 -24.52
CA ASN A 128 5.95 -14.36 -25.46
C ASN A 128 4.60 -14.17 -24.74
N ALA A 129 4.61 -13.56 -23.56
CA ALA A 129 3.47 -13.52 -22.66
C ALA A 129 2.48 -12.41 -23.05
N LEU A 130 1.19 -12.68 -22.82
CA LEU A 130 0.16 -11.65 -22.73
C LEU A 130 0.22 -11.01 -21.35
N LEU A 131 0.22 -9.68 -21.27
CA LEU A 131 0.10 -9.01 -19.98
C LEU A 131 -1.35 -8.64 -19.73
N LEU A 132 -1.85 -8.98 -18.55
CA LEU A 132 -3.21 -8.68 -18.11
C LEU A 132 -3.14 -8.08 -16.71
N TYR A 133 -3.64 -6.85 -16.56
CA TYR A 133 -3.74 -6.15 -15.29
C TYR A 133 -5.22 -6.00 -14.96
N ILE A 134 -5.70 -6.63 -13.90
CA ILE A 134 -7.11 -6.65 -13.52
C ILE A 134 -7.30 -5.66 -12.38
N GLU A 135 -8.27 -4.74 -12.47
CA GLU A 135 -8.59 -3.87 -11.34
C GLU A 135 -9.53 -4.61 -10.37
N GLU A 136 -9.13 -4.73 -9.10
CA GLU A 136 -9.87 -5.50 -8.10
C GLU A 136 -10.85 -4.63 -7.26
N ALA A 137 -10.80 -3.30 -7.41
CA ALA A 137 -11.60 -2.40 -6.58
C ALA A 137 -12.96 -2.01 -7.19
N SER A 138 -13.98 -1.90 -6.34
CA SER A 138 -15.26 -1.30 -6.71
C SER A 138 -15.12 0.21 -6.91
N GLU A 139 -15.33 0.67 -8.14
CA GLU A 139 -15.32 2.09 -8.48
C GLU A 139 -16.39 2.87 -7.70
N THR A 140 -17.57 2.27 -7.48
CA THR A 140 -18.64 2.92 -6.71
C THR A 140 -18.28 3.04 -5.24
N CYS A 141 -17.60 2.05 -4.67
CA CYS A 141 -17.07 2.10 -3.31
C CYS A 141 -16.04 3.23 -3.19
N TYR A 142 -15.06 3.28 -4.10
CA TYR A 142 -14.04 4.33 -4.15
C TYR A 142 -14.66 5.74 -4.21
N GLN A 143 -15.60 5.97 -5.13
CA GLN A 143 -16.26 7.26 -5.28
C GLN A 143 -17.10 7.62 -4.05
N THR A 144 -17.80 6.65 -3.45
CA THR A 144 -18.60 6.88 -2.24
C THR A 144 -17.73 7.28 -1.06
N ILE A 145 -16.60 6.58 -0.83
CA ILE A 145 -15.63 6.94 0.21
C ILE A 145 -15.10 8.35 -0.04
N ARG A 146 -14.67 8.64 -1.27
CA ARG A 146 -14.10 9.95 -1.64
C ARG A 146 -15.07 11.11 -1.42
N GLN A 147 -16.35 10.94 -1.75
CA GLN A 147 -17.37 11.97 -1.57
C GLN A 147 -17.82 12.12 -0.11
N SER A 148 -17.74 11.06 0.69
CA SER A 148 -18.21 11.06 2.07
C SER A 148 -17.52 12.09 2.96
N TRP A 149 -16.25 12.42 2.67
CA TRP A 149 -15.49 13.33 3.52
C TRP A 149 -16.06 14.74 3.57
N SER A 150 -16.47 15.29 2.42
CA SER A 150 -17.12 16.60 2.36
C SER A 150 -18.51 16.58 3.01
N GLU A 151 -19.27 15.49 2.88
CA GLU A 151 -20.55 15.35 3.56
C GLU A 151 -20.40 15.30 5.09
N ILE A 152 -19.38 14.60 5.59
CA ILE A 152 -19.09 14.57 7.03
C ILE A 152 -18.82 15.99 7.53
N ASP A 153 -18.01 16.77 6.80
CA ASP A 153 -17.68 18.15 7.17
C ASP A 153 -18.89 19.07 7.11
N GLU A 154 -19.71 18.94 6.06
CA GLU A 154 -20.94 19.71 5.90
C GLU A 154 -21.93 19.44 7.03
N ILE A 155 -22.24 18.17 7.33
CA ILE A 155 -23.15 17.83 8.44
C ILE A 155 -22.57 18.31 9.77
N ALA A 156 -21.26 18.12 10.01
CA ALA A 156 -20.63 18.54 11.25
C ALA A 156 -20.66 20.06 11.48
N SER A 157 -20.72 20.88 10.42
CA SER A 157 -20.85 22.34 10.54
C SER A 157 -22.23 22.81 11.00
N HIS A 158 -23.26 21.97 10.89
CA HIS A 158 -24.62 22.31 11.29
C HIS A 158 -24.84 22.15 12.81
N PRO A 159 -25.80 22.88 13.41
CA PRO A 159 -26.21 22.63 14.79
C PRO A 159 -26.64 21.17 14.98
N ASN A 160 -26.16 20.52 16.05
CA ASN A 160 -26.36 19.10 16.32
C ASN A 160 -25.77 18.13 15.29
N GLY A 161 -24.96 18.60 14.34
CA GLY A 161 -24.33 17.80 13.29
C GLY A 161 -23.56 16.58 13.81
N LEU A 162 -22.75 16.78 14.86
CA LEU A 162 -22.01 15.68 15.50
C LEU A 162 -22.92 14.63 16.14
N SER A 163 -24.09 15.02 16.65
CA SER A 163 -25.10 14.09 17.20
C SER A 163 -25.76 13.29 16.08
N THR A 164 -26.06 13.94 14.96
CA THR A 164 -26.55 13.29 13.74
C THR A 164 -25.55 12.25 13.24
N LEU A 165 -24.28 12.62 13.11
CA LEU A 165 -23.19 11.69 12.73
C LEU A 165 -23.05 10.54 13.74
N SER A 166 -23.11 10.84 15.04
CA SER A 166 -23.06 9.82 16.10
C SER A 166 -24.17 8.78 15.95
N THR A 167 -25.36 9.22 15.52
CA THR A 167 -26.51 8.35 15.27
C THR A 167 -26.35 7.53 14.00
N ILE A 168 -25.93 8.16 12.89
CA ILE A 168 -25.71 7.48 11.59
C ILE A 168 -24.70 6.35 11.73
N PHE A 169 -23.61 6.61 12.47
CA PHE A 169 -22.51 5.67 12.65
C PHE A 169 -22.63 4.79 13.90
N GLN A 170 -23.72 4.94 14.68
CA GLN A 170 -23.97 4.19 15.91
C GLN A 170 -22.74 4.15 16.83
N THR A 171 -22.22 5.32 17.16
CA THR A 171 -21.00 5.50 17.96
C THR A 171 -21.25 5.14 19.43
N CYS A 172 -20.28 4.54 20.11
CA CYS A 172 -20.43 4.14 21.52
C CYS A 172 -20.49 5.33 22.49
N LYS A 173 -19.86 6.45 22.13
CA LYS A 173 -19.90 7.73 22.82
C LYS A 173 -20.16 8.83 21.81
N PRO A 174 -20.79 9.96 22.19
CA PRO A 174 -20.96 11.10 21.29
C PRO A 174 -19.63 11.55 20.68
N LEU A 175 -19.64 11.83 19.38
CA LEU A 175 -18.46 12.37 18.68
C LEU A 175 -18.09 13.74 19.24
N ASN A 176 -16.81 13.92 19.55
CA ASN A 176 -16.26 15.20 20.00
C ASN A 176 -15.89 16.13 18.84
N SER A 177 -15.68 15.59 17.64
CA SER A 177 -15.27 16.32 16.44
C SER A 177 -15.52 15.48 15.18
N ALA A 178 -15.65 16.15 14.03
CA ALA A 178 -15.65 15.48 12.72
C ALA A 178 -14.32 14.74 12.48
N LYS A 179 -13.21 15.32 12.95
CA LYS A 179 -11.88 14.72 12.82
C LYS A 179 -11.82 13.33 13.46
N ALA A 180 -12.38 13.15 14.66
CA ALA A 180 -12.38 11.84 15.31
C ALA A 180 -13.10 10.75 14.51
N LEU A 181 -14.20 11.09 13.83
CA LEU A 181 -14.88 10.18 12.91
C LEU A 181 -14.01 9.88 11.68
N LYS A 182 -13.45 10.92 11.06
CA LYS A 182 -12.61 10.77 9.86
C LYS A 182 -11.35 9.95 10.15
N ASP A 183 -10.68 10.20 11.25
CA ASP A 183 -9.50 9.44 11.70
C ASP A 183 -9.86 7.96 11.92
N TYR A 184 -11.01 7.67 12.52
CA TYR A 184 -11.47 6.29 12.67
C TYR A 184 -11.68 5.60 11.31
N LEU A 185 -12.35 6.28 10.37
CA LEU A 185 -12.63 5.73 9.04
C LEU A 185 -11.33 5.49 8.27
N VAL A 186 -10.39 6.44 8.25
CA VAL A 186 -9.07 6.27 7.62
C VAL A 186 -8.34 5.05 8.19
N ASN A 187 -8.26 4.92 9.52
CA ASN A 187 -7.63 3.76 10.16
C ASN A 187 -8.35 2.44 9.85
N MET A 188 -9.69 2.47 9.75
CA MET A 188 -10.47 1.30 9.36
C MET A 188 -10.14 0.85 7.94
N TYR A 189 -10.11 1.77 6.97
CA TYR A 189 -9.78 1.46 5.57
C TYR A 189 -8.33 1.00 5.41
N ALA A 190 -7.38 1.66 6.08
CA ALA A 190 -5.98 1.25 6.09
C ALA A 190 -5.81 -0.15 6.71
N GLY A 191 -6.52 -0.43 7.81
CA GLY A 191 -6.52 -1.75 8.43
C GLY A 191 -7.16 -2.82 7.53
N ALA A 192 -8.26 -2.50 6.85
CA ALA A 192 -8.87 -3.42 5.89
C ALA A 192 -7.90 -3.78 4.76
N ALA A 193 -7.23 -2.78 4.17
CA ALA A 193 -6.23 -3.01 3.12
C ALA A 193 -5.01 -3.79 3.64
N GLN A 194 -4.46 -3.42 4.80
CA GLN A 194 -3.28 -4.08 5.37
C GLN A 194 -3.50 -5.57 5.66
N TYR A 195 -4.72 -5.94 6.05
CA TYR A 195 -5.08 -7.32 6.41
C TYR A 195 -5.99 -7.98 5.37
N ASP A 196 -5.96 -7.53 4.12
CA ASP A 196 -6.83 -8.04 3.07
C ASP A 196 -6.39 -9.43 2.60
N ARG A 197 -6.84 -10.46 3.34
CA ARG A 197 -6.40 -11.84 3.12
C ARG A 197 -7.54 -12.85 3.26
N PRO A 198 -7.40 -14.03 2.63
CA PRO A 198 -8.33 -15.13 2.82
C PRO A 198 -8.38 -15.60 4.30
N PRO A 199 -9.53 -16.09 4.78
CA PRO A 199 -10.84 -16.14 4.10
C PRO A 199 -11.68 -14.87 4.33
N THR A 200 -11.12 -13.83 4.96
CA THR A 200 -11.89 -12.68 5.47
C THR A 200 -12.11 -11.58 4.45
N TYR A 201 -11.16 -11.35 3.53
CA TYR A 201 -11.19 -10.29 2.52
C TYR A 201 -11.85 -8.97 2.98
N PRO A 202 -11.33 -8.32 4.04
CA PRO A 202 -11.84 -7.07 4.58
C PRO A 202 -12.24 -6.00 3.56
N VAL A 203 -11.49 -5.81 2.48
CA VAL A 203 -11.80 -4.79 1.46
C VAL A 203 -13.11 -5.13 0.76
N THR A 204 -13.26 -6.39 0.35
CA THR A 204 -14.52 -6.91 -0.23
C THR A 204 -15.69 -6.77 0.74
N VAL A 205 -15.48 -7.03 2.03
CA VAL A 205 -16.54 -6.90 3.06
C VAL A 205 -16.99 -5.44 3.21
N VAL A 206 -16.03 -4.52 3.29
CA VAL A 206 -16.32 -3.08 3.40
C VAL A 206 -17.06 -2.58 2.18
N CYS A 207 -16.54 -2.84 0.98
CA CYS A 207 -17.13 -2.37 -0.26
C CYS A 207 -18.48 -3.05 -0.55
N GLY A 208 -18.62 -4.34 -0.26
CA GLY A 208 -19.90 -5.04 -0.35
C GLY A 208 -20.97 -4.42 0.57
N GLY A 209 -20.58 -3.95 1.76
CA GLY A 209 -21.48 -3.22 2.65
C GLY A 209 -21.88 -1.83 2.11
N ILE A 210 -20.92 -1.10 1.52
CA ILE A 210 -21.15 0.22 0.92
C ILE A 210 -22.08 0.12 -0.30
N ASP A 211 -21.74 -0.76 -1.23
CA ASP A 211 -22.45 -0.92 -2.50
C ASP A 211 -23.81 -1.64 -2.32
N GLY A 212 -23.88 -2.59 -1.39
CA GLY A 212 -25.09 -3.34 -1.08
C GLY A 212 -26.10 -2.60 -0.18
N SER A 213 -25.79 -1.38 0.26
CA SER A 213 -26.68 -0.60 1.10
C SER A 213 -27.98 -0.24 0.36
N LYS A 214 -29.13 -0.54 0.97
CA LYS A 214 -30.46 -0.17 0.44
C LYS A 214 -30.71 1.33 0.46
N LYS A 215 -29.98 2.07 1.29
CA LYS A 215 -30.08 3.52 1.41
C LYS A 215 -29.21 4.19 0.35
N LYS A 216 -29.73 5.28 -0.23
CA LYS A 216 -29.06 5.98 -1.32
C LYS A 216 -28.08 7.05 -0.85
N ASP A 217 -28.26 7.58 0.36
CA ASP A 217 -27.39 8.62 0.91
C ASP A 217 -25.99 8.06 1.23
N ILE A 218 -24.95 8.84 0.93
CA ILE A 218 -23.56 8.42 0.98
C ILE A 218 -23.17 8.02 2.42
N LEU A 219 -23.51 8.82 3.44
CA LEU A 219 -23.15 8.45 4.82
C LEU A 219 -23.82 7.16 5.32
N SER A 220 -25.05 6.85 4.90
CA SER A 220 -25.65 5.55 5.22
C SER A 220 -24.98 4.40 4.48
N LYS A 221 -24.41 4.61 3.29
CA LYS A 221 -23.58 3.60 2.63
C LYS A 221 -22.27 3.40 3.39
N ILE A 222 -21.59 4.48 3.78
CA ILE A 222 -20.36 4.38 4.58
C ILE A 222 -20.63 3.67 5.90
N SER A 223 -21.71 4.00 6.61
CA SER A 223 -22.03 3.31 7.86
C SER A 223 -22.36 1.84 7.65
N ALA A 224 -23.02 1.46 6.55
CA ALA A 224 -23.22 0.06 6.18
C ALA A 224 -21.89 -0.69 5.96
N GLY A 225 -20.90 -0.05 5.33
CA GLY A 225 -19.53 -0.58 5.22
C GLY A 225 -18.85 -0.78 6.57
N VAL A 226 -18.99 0.19 7.49
CA VAL A 226 -18.49 0.10 8.87
C VAL A 226 -19.14 -1.09 9.60
N PHE A 227 -20.45 -1.26 9.42
CA PHE A 227 -21.21 -2.33 10.08
C PHE A 227 -20.82 -3.72 9.54
N ALA A 228 -20.59 -3.83 8.23
CA ALA A 228 -20.08 -5.04 7.61
C ALA A 228 -18.70 -5.42 8.16
N TYR A 229 -17.78 -4.46 8.25
CA TYR A 229 -16.41 -4.70 8.71
C TYR A 229 -16.30 -5.14 10.18
N ARG A 230 -17.10 -4.54 11.07
CA ARG A 230 -17.03 -4.80 12.53
C ARG A 230 -17.93 -5.94 13.00
N ALA A 231 -18.70 -6.55 12.09
CA ALA A 231 -19.76 -7.50 12.40
C ALA A 231 -20.79 -6.92 13.40
N ASN A 232 -21.66 -7.77 13.95
CA ASN A 232 -22.77 -7.32 14.79
C ASN A 232 -22.30 -6.81 16.16
N ARG A 233 -22.37 -5.50 16.38
CA ARG A 233 -22.02 -4.82 17.63
C ARG A 233 -23.18 -3.93 18.08
N SER A 234 -23.28 -3.67 19.38
CA SER A 234 -24.23 -2.69 19.93
C SER A 234 -23.87 -1.24 19.57
N CYS A 235 -22.59 -0.98 19.27
CA CYS A 235 -22.05 0.28 18.78
C CYS A 235 -20.68 0.04 18.10
N TYR A 236 -20.29 0.91 17.17
CA TYR A 236 -19.24 0.58 16.17
C TYR A 236 -17.96 1.39 16.28
N ILE A 237 -18.07 2.66 16.65
CA ILE A 237 -16.95 3.60 16.73
C ILE A 237 -16.69 3.94 18.19
N ASN A 238 -15.46 4.34 18.52
CA ASN A 238 -15.01 4.86 19.82
C ASN A 238 -15.37 3.98 21.04
N GLN A 239 -15.27 2.66 20.86
CA GLN A 239 -15.35 1.69 21.97
C GLN A 239 -14.31 2.00 23.05
N PRO A 240 -14.64 1.79 24.33
CA PRO A 240 -13.66 1.94 25.40
C PRO A 240 -12.55 0.91 25.22
N THR A 241 -11.32 1.39 25.13
CA THR A 241 -10.11 0.56 25.09
C THR A 241 -9.30 0.80 26.35
N ASN A 242 -8.66 -0.26 26.85
CA ASN A 242 -7.64 -0.13 27.88
C ASN A 242 -6.33 0.25 27.18
N GLN A 243 -5.62 1.22 27.73
CA GLN A 243 -4.31 1.60 27.22
C GLN A 243 -3.31 0.45 27.46
N THR A 244 -2.57 0.09 26.42
CA THR A 244 -1.51 -0.92 26.47
C THR A 244 -0.13 -0.27 26.39
N GLU A 245 0.91 -1.02 26.73
CA GLU A 245 2.30 -0.60 26.55
C GLU A 245 2.60 -0.24 25.08
N THR A 246 1.98 -0.95 24.13
CA THR A 246 2.13 -0.68 22.70
C THR A 246 1.51 0.67 22.32
N ASP A 247 0.33 0.99 22.84
CA ASP A 247 -0.35 2.27 22.56
C ASP A 247 0.46 3.49 23.01
N VAL A 248 1.33 3.30 24.01
CA VAL A 248 2.21 4.36 24.54
C VAL A 248 3.60 4.31 23.88
N GLY A 249 4.17 3.11 23.74
CA GLY A 249 5.52 2.90 23.26
C GLY A 249 5.69 3.21 21.78
N TRP A 250 4.73 2.80 20.94
CA TRP A 250 4.84 3.00 19.48
C TRP A 250 4.87 4.49 19.08
N PRO A 251 3.96 5.36 19.58
CA PRO A 251 4.06 6.79 19.33
C PRO A 251 5.39 7.42 19.79
N TRP A 252 5.96 6.93 20.90
CA TRP A 252 7.27 7.42 21.36
C TRP A 252 8.40 7.01 20.40
N GLN A 253 8.39 5.78 19.89
CA GLN A 253 9.37 5.30 18.92
C GLN A 253 9.31 6.11 17.61
N THR A 254 8.11 6.39 17.10
CA THR A 254 7.94 7.18 15.88
C THR A 254 8.28 8.66 16.08
N CYS A 255 8.04 9.20 17.28
CA CYS A 255 8.45 10.55 17.65
C CYS A 255 9.94 10.72 17.95
N SER A 256 10.72 9.64 18.00
CA SER A 256 12.15 9.68 18.30
C SER A 256 12.99 9.26 17.10
N GLU A 257 12.94 7.99 16.72
CA GLU A 257 13.87 7.40 15.75
C GLU A 257 13.16 6.84 14.51
N MET A 258 11.97 6.27 14.67
CA MET A 258 11.20 5.67 13.58
C MET A 258 10.28 6.69 12.90
N VAL A 259 10.86 7.79 12.42
CA VAL A 259 10.09 8.81 11.70
C VAL A 259 9.68 8.26 10.35
N ILE A 260 8.38 8.03 10.17
CA ILE A 260 7.82 7.45 8.95
C ILE A 260 6.92 8.53 8.30
N PRO A 261 7.41 9.22 7.26
CA PRO A 261 6.72 10.37 6.67
C PRO A 261 5.56 9.93 5.77
N ILE A 262 4.46 9.44 6.37
CA ILE A 262 3.23 9.10 5.66
C ILE A 262 2.37 10.35 5.54
N GLY A 263 2.01 10.70 4.31
CA GLY A 263 1.08 11.78 3.99
C GLY A 263 0.07 11.36 2.94
N ILE A 264 -1.07 12.03 2.91
CA ILE A 264 -2.15 11.78 1.96
C ILE A 264 -2.11 12.86 0.87
N GLY A 265 -1.87 12.43 -0.37
CA GLY A 265 -1.90 13.32 -1.54
C GLY A 265 -3.26 13.38 -2.24
N ASN A 266 -3.38 14.29 -3.22
CA ASN A 266 -4.61 14.54 -3.99
C ASN A 266 -5.06 13.38 -4.90
N ARG A 267 -4.22 12.35 -5.07
CA ARG A 267 -4.47 11.20 -5.96
C ARG A 267 -5.15 10.03 -5.25
N THR A 268 -5.51 10.18 -3.98
CA THR A 268 -6.14 9.12 -3.17
C THR A 268 -7.64 9.37 -3.02
N MET A 269 -8.38 8.38 -2.53
CA MET A 269 -9.78 8.56 -2.11
C MET A 269 -9.93 9.32 -0.78
N PHE A 270 -8.85 9.69 -0.12
CA PHE A 270 -8.86 10.35 1.18
C PHE A 270 -8.69 11.87 1.05
N GLN A 271 -9.10 12.62 2.08
CA GLN A 271 -8.81 14.06 2.14
C GLN A 271 -7.29 14.29 2.19
N PRO A 272 -6.75 15.23 1.40
CA PRO A 272 -5.34 15.56 1.44
C PRO A 272 -4.88 15.98 2.83
N ASP A 273 -3.82 15.34 3.32
CA ASP A 273 -3.17 15.59 4.60
C ASP A 273 -1.68 15.28 4.43
N PRO A 274 -0.93 16.15 3.74
CA PRO A 274 0.49 15.92 3.46
C PRO A 274 1.30 15.90 4.76
N PHE A 275 2.36 15.09 4.77
CA PHE A 275 3.24 15.01 5.94
C PHE A 275 4.01 16.32 6.11
N ASP A 276 3.88 16.95 7.27
CA ASP A 276 4.62 18.15 7.67
C ASP A 276 5.58 17.81 8.80
N LEU A 277 6.87 17.75 8.48
CA LEU A 277 7.92 17.42 9.45
C LEU A 277 8.04 18.45 10.57
N ALA A 278 7.78 19.73 10.31
CA ALA A 278 7.88 20.78 11.32
C ALA A 278 6.74 20.66 12.34
N LYS A 279 5.51 20.43 11.84
CA LYS A 279 4.35 20.14 12.69
C LYS A 279 4.57 18.85 13.48
N PHE A 280 4.98 17.77 12.82
CA PHE A 280 5.28 16.49 13.48
C PHE A 280 6.33 16.65 14.59
N SER A 281 7.41 17.38 14.32
CA SER A 281 8.47 17.65 15.31
C SER A 281 7.99 18.45 16.51
N LYS A 282 7.11 19.44 16.27
CA LYS A 282 6.50 20.23 17.34
C LYS A 282 5.60 19.33 18.21
N ASP A 283 4.72 18.55 17.60
CA ASP A 283 3.79 17.68 18.31
C ASP A 283 4.56 16.65 19.17
N CYS A 284 5.60 16.01 18.61
CA CYS A 284 6.44 15.07 19.35
C CYS A 284 7.16 15.72 20.54
N LYS A 285 7.63 16.96 20.40
CA LYS A 285 8.24 17.71 21.51
C LYS A 285 7.22 18.07 22.58
N ASP A 286 6.01 18.46 22.19
CA ASP A 286 4.94 18.83 23.12
C ASP A 286 4.41 17.62 23.91
N PHE A 287 4.26 16.45 23.26
CA PHE A 287 3.74 15.24 23.91
C PHE A 287 4.79 14.44 24.69
N TYR A 288 6.01 14.32 24.15
CA TYR A 288 7.02 13.39 24.67
C TYR A 288 8.34 14.05 25.07
N GLY A 289 8.50 15.36 24.82
CA GLY A 289 9.73 16.08 25.13
C GLY A 289 10.93 15.69 24.27
N VAL A 290 10.74 14.88 23.22
CA VAL A 290 11.80 14.39 22.35
C VAL A 290 11.66 15.00 20.95
N PRO A 291 12.75 15.51 20.36
CA PRO A 291 12.76 15.88 18.94
C PRO A 291 12.97 14.63 18.07
N PRO A 292 12.18 14.44 17.00
CA PRO A 292 12.37 13.33 16.08
C PRO A 292 13.68 13.46 15.29
N ARG A 293 14.30 12.33 14.96
CA ARG A 293 15.54 12.22 14.18
C ARG A 293 15.26 11.51 12.84
N PRO A 294 14.75 12.23 11.82
CA PRO A 294 14.23 11.61 10.60
C PRO A 294 15.26 10.80 9.79
N HIS A 295 16.53 11.15 9.88
CA HIS A 295 17.61 10.45 9.16
C HIS A 295 18.36 9.41 10.00
N TRP A 296 17.95 9.18 11.26
CA TRP A 296 18.67 8.24 12.14
C TRP A 296 18.66 6.83 11.58
N VAL A 297 17.47 6.33 11.19
CA VAL A 297 17.32 4.98 10.65
C VAL A 297 18.09 4.82 9.33
N THR A 298 18.00 5.78 8.42
CA THR A 298 18.70 5.70 7.12
C THR A 298 20.21 5.81 7.27
N SER A 299 20.70 6.59 8.24
CA SER A 299 22.15 6.73 8.51
C SER A 299 22.72 5.50 9.23
N TYR A 300 21.97 4.94 10.18
CA TYR A 300 22.47 3.84 11.02
C TYR A 300 22.33 2.47 10.34
N TYR A 301 21.22 2.23 9.65
CA TYR A 301 20.92 0.95 9.00
C TYR A 301 21.16 0.96 7.49
N GLY A 302 21.80 2.01 6.95
CA GLY A 302 22.26 2.08 5.56
C GLY A 302 21.23 2.58 4.54
N GLY A 303 19.93 2.60 4.86
CA GLY A 303 18.91 3.15 3.96
C GLY A 303 18.90 2.42 2.61
N HIS A 304 19.34 3.10 1.54
CA HIS A 304 19.49 2.52 0.20
C HIS A 304 20.82 1.77 0.00
N ASP A 305 21.83 2.06 0.82
CA ASP A 305 23.17 1.47 0.77
C ASP A 305 23.24 0.20 1.63
N LEU A 306 22.50 -0.83 1.23
CA LEU A 306 22.45 -2.14 1.91
C LEU A 306 23.47 -3.16 1.37
N ILE A 307 24.37 -2.75 0.47
CA ILE A 307 25.42 -3.61 -0.10
C ILE A 307 26.73 -3.29 0.62
N ALA A 308 27.13 -4.17 1.53
CA ALA A 308 28.50 -4.30 2.04
C ALA A 308 29.31 -5.27 1.18
#